data_AF-A0A349J348-F1
#
_entry.id   AF-A0A349J348-F1
#
_cell.length_a   1.000
_cell.length_b   1.000
_cell.length_c   1.000
_cell.angle_alpha   90.00
_cell.angle_beta   90.00
_cell.angle_gamma   90.00
#
_symmetry.space_group_name_H-M   'P 1'
#
loop_
_entity.id
_entity.type
_entity.pdbx_description
1 polymer ?
#
loop_
_entity_poly.entity_id
_entity_poly.type
_entity_poly.pdbx_seq_one_letter_code
_entity_poly.pdbx_strand_id
1 'polypeptide(L)' 'GYRFRAADLLLTNFHLPRSTLFMLVSAFSGLEEMQAAYAHAIAESYRFYSYGDACLLERKDA' A
#
# COMPACT_ATOMS: atom_id res chain seq x y z
N GLY A 1 7.94 -7.07 11.31
CA GLY A 1 8.06 -5.95 10.37
C GLY A 1 9.47 -5.89 9.83
N TYR A 2 9.66 -5.29 8.65
CA TYR A 2 10.97 -4.98 8.09
C TYR A 2 11.24 -3.49 8.26
N ARG A 3 12.47 -3.12 8.65
CA ARG A 3 12.87 -1.72 8.77
C ARG A 3 13.49 -1.27 7.45
N PHE A 4 12.79 -0.41 6.72
CA PHE A 4 13.27 0.11 5.44
C PHE A 4 14.39 1.13 5.67
N ARG A 5 15.40 1.12 4.79
CA ARG A 5 16.63 1.91 4.95
C ARG A 5 16.90 2.93 3.85
N ALA A 6 16.13 2.89 2.76
CA ALA A 6 16.44 3.63 1.54
C ALA A 6 15.27 4.47 1.02
N ALA A 7 14.03 3.98 1.17
CA ALA A 7 12.83 4.69 0.72
C ALA A 7 12.09 5.29 1.92
N ASP A 8 11.80 6.58 1.85
CA ASP A 8 10.94 7.29 2.81
C ASP A 8 9.49 7.37 2.29
N LEU A 9 9.34 7.43 0.96
CA LEU A 9 8.06 7.41 0.25
C LEU A 9 8.02 6.27 -0.77
N LEU A 10 6.83 5.73 -1.01
CA LEU A 10 6.56 4.71 -2.02
C LEU A 10 5.31 5.07 -2.84
N LEU A 11 5.48 5.30 -4.13
CA LEU A 11 4.37 5.41 -5.08
C LEU A 11 4.17 4.07 -5.79
N THR A 12 2.99 3.47 -5.67
CA THR A 12 2.70 2.14 -6.23
C THR A 12 1.22 1.94 -6.53
N ASN A 13 0.86 0.89 -7.27
CA ASN A 13 -0.54 0.54 -7.56
C ASN A 13 -1.26 -0.05 -6.36
N PHE A 14 -2.59 -0.16 -6.44
CA PHE A 14 -3.37 -1.04 -5.56
C PHE A 14 -3.24 -2.52 -5.99
N HIS A 15 -2.58 -3.30 -5.13
CA HIS A 15 -2.32 -4.74 -5.31
C HIS A 15 -3.45 -5.61 -4.76
N LEU A 16 -3.62 -6.85 -5.23
CA LEU A 16 -4.64 -7.74 -4.67
C LEU A 16 -4.42 -8.08 -3.18
N PRO A 17 -5.50 -8.27 -2.40
CA PRO A 17 -5.40 -8.85 -1.06
C PRO A 17 -4.66 -10.20 -1.10
N ARG A 18 -3.80 -10.45 -0.10
CA ARG A 18 -2.97 -11.68 0.03
C ARG A 18 -1.87 -11.86 -1.03
N SER A 19 -1.52 -10.83 -1.80
CA SER A 19 -0.34 -10.84 -2.66
C SER A 19 0.95 -10.51 -1.89
N THR A 20 2.11 -10.91 -2.42
CA THR A 20 3.41 -10.53 -1.83
C THR A 20 3.65 -9.02 -1.89
N LEU A 21 3.12 -8.33 -2.91
CA LEU A 21 3.17 -6.87 -3.00
C LEU A 21 2.30 -6.21 -1.93
N PHE A 22 1.11 -6.77 -1.64
CA PHE A 22 0.30 -6.34 -0.50
C PHE A 22 1.06 -6.48 0.83
N MET A 23 1.83 -7.57 1.01
CA MET A 23 2.68 -7.74 2.19
C MET A 23 3.79 -6.68 2.26
N LEU A 24 4.40 -6.32 1.12
CA LEU A 24 5.45 -5.29 1.06
C LEU A 24 4.91 -3.92 1.47
N VAL A 25 3.78 -3.47 0.90
CA VAL A 25 3.19 -2.18 1.25
C VAL A 25 2.70 -2.16 2.71
N SER A 26 2.21 -3.30 3.22
CA SER A 26 1.84 -3.44 4.64
C SER A 26 3.05 -3.39 5.56
N ALA A 27 4.20 -3.93 5.13
CA ALA A 27 5.45 -3.80 5.88
C ALA A 27 5.98 -2.35 5.86
N PHE A 28 5.71 -1.60 4.79
CA PHE A 28 6.19 -0.23 4.59
C PHE A 28 5.38 0.81 5.38
N SER A 29 4.05 0.77 5.28
CA SER A 29 3.16 1.79 5.88
C SER A 29 2.28 1.28 7.02
N GLY A 30 2.38 -0.01 7.36
CA GLY A 30 1.57 -0.62 8.42
C GLY A 30 0.33 -1.35 7.88
N LEU A 31 -0.05 -2.44 8.56
CA LEU A 31 -1.17 -3.28 8.12
C LEU A 31 -2.53 -2.58 8.27
N GLU A 32 -2.75 -1.89 9.39
CA GLU A 32 -4.01 -1.20 9.67
C GLU A 32 -4.25 -0.04 8.69
N GLU A 33 -3.20 0.76 8.43
CA GLU A 33 -3.24 1.83 7.44
C GLU A 33 -3.53 1.31 6.04
N MET A 34 -2.87 0.23 5.62
CA MET A 34 -3.14 -0.37 4.32
C MET A 34 -4.55 -0.95 4.23
N GLN A 35 -5.08 -1.56 5.30
CA GLN A 35 -6.47 -2.04 5.32
C GLN A 35 -7.47 -0.90 5.20
N ALA A 36 -7.26 0.21 5.90
CA ALA A 36 -8.11 1.39 5.82
C ALA A 36 -8.06 2.04 4.41
N ALA A 37 -6.87 2.19 3.85
CA ALA A 37 -6.68 2.73 2.50
C ALA A 37 -7.37 1.87 1.44
N TYR A 38 -7.31 0.55 1.57
CA TYR A 38 -7.98 -0.38 0.66
C TYR A 38 -9.49 -0.35 0.80
N ALA A 39 -10.01 -0.29 2.02
CA ALA A 39 -11.44 -0.17 2.26
C ALA A 39 -12.00 1.12 1.62
N HIS A 40 -11.27 2.23 1.75
CA HIS A 40 -11.59 3.49 1.09
C HIS A 40 -11.56 3.36 -0.45
N ALA A 41 -10.49 2.81 -1.01
CA ALA A 41 -10.35 2.61 -2.46
C ALA A 41 -11.47 1.74 -3.04
N ILE A 42 -11.91 0.70 -2.31
CA ILE A 42 -13.05 -0.13 -2.69
C ILE A 42 -14.35 0.66 -2.64
N ALA A 43 -14.60 1.42 -1.56
CA ALA A 43 -15.80 2.22 -1.40
C ALA A 43 -15.94 3.29 -2.50
N GLU A 44 -14.83 3.91 -2.89
CA GLU A 44 -14.76 4.94 -3.93
C GLU A 44 -14.55 4.37 -5.35
N SER A 45 -14.64 3.05 -5.53
CA SER A 45 -14.54 2.39 -6.84
C SER A 45 -13.24 2.69 -7.62
N TYR A 46 -12.12 2.76 -6.92
CA TYR A 46 -10.80 2.87 -7.53
C TYR A 46 -10.53 1.67 -8.42
N ARG A 47 -9.72 1.88 -9.46
CA ARG A 47 -9.25 0.82 -10.35
C ARG A 47 -8.02 0.17 -9.72
N PHE A 48 -8.02 -1.16 -9.63
CA PHE A 48 -6.90 -1.93 -9.07
C PHE A 48 -6.00 -2.46 -10.19
N TYR A 49 -4.90 -3.12 -9.82
CA TYR A 49 -3.94 -3.78 -10.72
C TYR A 49 -3.03 -2.84 -11.52
N SER A 50 -2.31 -3.41 -12.49
CA SER A 50 -1.22 -2.80 -13.25
C SER A 50 -1.60 -1.51 -13.98
N TYR A 51 -2.84 -1.38 -14.42
CA TYR A 51 -3.37 -0.20 -15.13
C TYR A 51 -4.40 0.58 -14.31
N GLY A 52 -4.49 0.26 -13.02
CA GLY A 52 -5.37 0.93 -12.08
C GLY A 52 -4.78 2.23 -11.56
N ASP A 53 -5.42 2.74 -10.52
CA ASP A 53 -4.97 3.89 -9.77
C ASP A 53 -3.80 3.54 -8.85
N ALA A 54 -3.18 4.56 -8.29
CA ALA A 54 -1.99 4.45 -7.45
C ALA A 54 -2.26 5.01 -6.04
N CYS A 55 -1.44 4.57 -5.09
CA CYS A 55 -1.34 5.12 -3.76
C CYS A 55 0.09 5.68 -3.53
N LEU A 56 0.15 6.81 -2.84
CA LEU A 56 1.39 7.35 -2.28
C LEU A 56 1.43 6.99 -0.80
N LEU A 57 2.52 6.35 -0.39
CA LEU A 57 2.68 5.76 0.92
C LEU A 57 3.90 6.35 1.62
N GLU A 58 3.74 6.63 2.91
CA GLU A 58 4.81 7.08 3.81
C GLU A 58 5.31 5.92 4.66
N ARG A 59 6.63 5.89 4.90
CA ARG A 59 7.24 4.87 5.75
C ARG A 59 6.79 5.06 7.21
N LYS A 60 6.30 4.01 7.87
CA LYS A 60 5.74 4.08 9.23
C LYS A 60 6.77 4.39 10.34
N ASP A 61 8.06 4.15 10.10
CA ASP A 61 9.16 4.48 11.01
C ASP A 61 9.95 5.74 10.60
N ALA A 62 9.39 6.58 9.73
CA ALA A 62 9.94 7.91 9.42
C ALA A 62 9.61 8.94 10.52
#